data_AF-A0A2W5ZQZ4-F1
#
_entry.id   AF-A0A2W5ZQZ4-F1
#
_cell.length_a   1.000
_cell.length_b   1.000
_cell.length_c   1.000
_cell.angle_alpha   90.00
_cell.angle_beta   90.00
_cell.angle_gamma   90.00
#
_symmetry.space_group_name_H-M   'P 1'
#
loop_
_entity.id
_entity.type
_entity.pdbx_description
1 polymer ?
#
loop_
_entity_poly.entity_id
_entity_poly.type
_entity_poly.pdbx_seq_one_letter_code
_entity_poly.pdbx_strand_id
1 'polypeptide(L)'
;MARANRYHATGAFGGRPGKQKRTSGEPAMTKAELLQRVLEGFIVIVGEYRGSNVELAGYVDRKTGCAIQYIRATHLLEIAWFDRVDRVLLTQAFPETIKTVEEATATFSYQRGVKYVFFIEWFKRERGQLLARLLPSEPEPIEGLEEGGCPPEGRAPAP
;
A
#
# COMPACT_ATOMS: atom_id res chain seq x y z
N MET A 1 -18.70 13.84 38.99
CA MET A 1 -17.22 13.75 38.85
C MET A 1 -16.92 12.36 38.30
N ALA A 2 -16.22 12.10 37.20
CA ALA A 2 -15.14 12.80 36.53
C ALA A 2 -15.31 12.80 34.99
N ARG A 3 -14.55 13.70 34.36
CA ARG A 3 -14.59 14.11 32.95
C ARG A 3 -14.07 13.02 32.01
N ALA A 4 -14.87 12.68 30.99
CA ALA A 4 -14.42 11.98 29.80
C ALA A 4 -13.53 12.92 28.97
N ASN A 5 -12.27 12.54 28.76
CA ASN A 5 -11.35 13.29 27.91
C ASN A 5 -11.15 12.53 26.58
N ARG A 6 -11.71 13.14 25.53
CA ARG A 6 -11.11 13.36 24.20
C ARG A 6 -10.33 12.20 23.56
N TYR A 7 -11.00 11.55 22.60
CA TYR A 7 -10.47 11.41 21.24
C TYR A 7 -11.46 12.04 20.27
N HIS A 8 -11.40 13.36 20.17
CA HIS A 8 -11.95 14.04 18.99
C HIS A 8 -11.00 13.75 17.84
N ALA A 9 -11.33 12.74 17.02
CA ALA A 9 -10.84 12.67 15.66
C ALA A 9 -11.56 13.76 14.85
N THR A 10 -11.14 15.01 15.03
CA THR A 10 -11.50 16.11 14.12
C THR A 10 -10.64 15.97 12.89
N GLY A 11 -11.27 15.54 11.80
CA GLY A 11 -10.66 15.36 10.49
C GLY A 11 -11.53 14.47 9.62
N ALA A 12 -12.82 14.80 9.51
CA ALA A 12 -13.67 14.27 8.45
C ALA A 12 -13.18 14.87 7.12
N PHE A 13 -12.14 14.29 6.53
CA PHE A 13 -11.86 14.44 5.12
C PHE A 13 -12.69 13.40 4.36
N GLY A 14 -13.46 13.92 3.41
CA GLY A 14 -14.63 13.30 2.84
C GLY A 14 -14.34 12.12 1.91
N GLY A 15 -15.38 11.31 1.75
CA GLY A 15 -15.50 10.31 0.69
C GLY A 15 -14.65 9.06 0.92
N ARG A 16 -15.29 7.96 1.35
CA ARG A 16 -14.73 6.64 1.03
C ARG A 16 -14.72 6.55 -0.50
N PRO A 17 -13.55 6.41 -1.16
CA PRO A 17 -13.54 6.24 -2.59
C PRO A 17 -14.06 4.84 -2.89
N GLY A 18 -15.08 4.78 -3.73
CA GLY A 18 -15.62 3.52 -4.23
C GLY A 18 -14.49 2.67 -4.83
N LYS A 19 -14.57 1.36 -4.65
CA LYS A 19 -13.71 0.39 -5.33
C LYS A 19 -13.91 0.55 -6.85
N GLN A 20 -13.14 1.41 -7.50
CA GLN A 20 -13.04 1.42 -8.95
C GLN A 20 -12.08 0.31 -9.34
N LYS A 21 -12.64 -0.87 -9.60
CA LYS A 21 -11.92 -1.97 -10.21
C LYS A 21 -11.90 -1.73 -11.72
N ARG A 22 -10.73 -1.37 -12.27
CA ARG A 22 -10.53 -1.31 -13.73
C ARG A 22 -10.64 -2.73 -14.29
N THR A 23 -11.38 -2.92 -15.38
CA THR A 23 -11.51 -4.23 -16.04
C THR A 23 -10.21 -4.62 -16.73
N SER A 24 -9.94 -5.93 -16.83
CA SER A 24 -8.77 -6.45 -17.56
C SER A 24 -8.76 -5.92 -18.99
N GLY A 25 -7.78 -5.07 -19.33
CA GLY A 25 -7.63 -4.45 -20.65
C GLY A 25 -7.54 -2.91 -20.63
N GLU A 26 -7.81 -2.26 -19.49
CA GLU A 26 -7.52 -0.83 -19.34
C GLU A 26 -6.01 -0.58 -19.18
N PRO A 27 -5.48 0.51 -19.75
CA PRO A 27 -4.07 0.85 -19.67
C PRO A 27 -3.63 1.04 -18.21
N ALA A 28 -2.35 0.77 -17.94
CA ALA A 28 -1.72 0.99 -16.65
C ALA A 28 -1.94 2.43 -16.15
N MET A 29 -1.94 2.63 -14.84
CA MET A 29 -2.11 3.96 -14.26
C MET A 29 -1.00 4.88 -14.75
N THR A 30 -1.37 6.05 -15.26
CA THR A 30 -0.42 7.06 -15.72
C THR A 30 0.10 7.89 -14.54
N LYS A 31 1.25 8.56 -14.72
CA LYS A 31 1.78 9.50 -13.73
C LYS A 31 0.81 10.64 -13.40
N ALA A 32 0.04 11.11 -14.39
CA ALA A 32 -0.94 12.18 -14.19
C ALA A 32 -2.11 11.70 -13.30
N GLU A 33 -2.64 10.51 -13.56
CA GLU A 33 -3.67 9.89 -12.72
C GLU A 33 -3.16 9.65 -11.30
N LEU A 34 -1.94 9.14 -11.14
CA LEU A 34 -1.31 8.95 -9.83
C LEU A 34 -1.21 10.27 -9.06
N LEU A 35 -0.72 11.33 -9.71
CA LEU A 35 -0.59 12.64 -9.09
C LEU A 35 -1.96 13.17 -8.65
N GLN A 36 -2.99 13.00 -9.48
CA GLN A 36 -4.35 13.38 -9.14
C GLN A 36 -4.82 12.64 -7.87
N ARG A 37 -4.62 11.32 -7.76
CA ARG A 37 -4.98 10.57 -6.55
C ARG A 37 -4.25 11.11 -5.32
N VAL A 38 -2.96 11.44 -5.43
CA VAL A 38 -2.22 12.04 -4.30
C VAL A 38 -2.81 13.39 -3.89
N LEU A 39 -3.17 14.24 -4.86
CA LEU A 39 -3.81 15.53 -4.60
C LEU A 39 -5.21 15.41 -3.99
N GLU A 40 -5.93 14.33 -4.30
CA GLU A 40 -7.20 13.97 -3.67
C GLU A 40 -7.02 13.49 -2.21
N GLY A 41 -5.78 13.39 -1.72
CA GLY A 41 -5.46 13.04 -0.33
C GLY A 41 -5.16 11.56 -0.10
N PHE A 42 -4.99 10.77 -1.17
CA PHE A 42 -4.61 9.37 -1.03
C PHE A 42 -3.14 9.23 -0.66
N ILE A 43 -2.85 8.32 0.27
CA ILE A 43 -1.49 7.91 0.60
C ILE A 43 -1.14 6.71 -0.27
N VAL A 44 -0.03 6.80 -1.01
CA VAL A 44 0.39 5.79 -1.97
C VAL A 44 1.83 5.36 -1.72
N ILE A 45 2.11 4.09 -2.00
CA ILE A 45 3.47 3.55 -2.13
C ILE A 45 3.63 3.05 -3.56
N VAL A 46 4.66 3.53 -4.25
CA VAL A 46 5.02 3.03 -5.58
C VAL A 46 6.27 2.17 -5.44
N GLY A 47 6.20 0.92 -5.89
CA GLY A 47 7.28 -0.03 -5.69
C GLY A 47 7.22 -1.23 -6.60
N GLU A 48 8.36 -1.88 -6.76
CA GLU A 48 8.48 -3.14 -7.45
C GLU A 48 8.00 -4.27 -6.53
N TYR A 49 7.05 -5.06 -7.01
CA TYR A 49 6.51 -6.17 -6.25
C TYR A 49 7.50 -7.35 -6.22
N ARG A 50 7.84 -7.83 -5.02
CA ARG A 50 8.78 -8.94 -4.82
C ARG A 50 8.11 -10.25 -4.43
N GLY A 51 6.93 -10.20 -3.80
CA GLY A 51 6.17 -11.39 -3.43
C GLY A 51 5.20 -11.13 -2.28
N SER A 52 4.44 -12.17 -1.95
CA SER A 52 3.48 -12.16 -0.84
C SER A 52 3.60 -13.43 -0.02
N ASN A 53 3.38 -13.30 1.28
CA ASN A 53 3.14 -14.42 2.18
C ASN A 53 1.74 -14.29 2.78
N VAL A 54 1.00 -15.39 2.83
CA VAL A 54 -0.33 -15.44 3.45
C VAL A 54 -0.28 -16.35 4.65
N GLU A 55 -0.93 -15.95 5.72
CA GLU A 55 -0.99 -16.75 6.94
C GLU A 55 -2.33 -16.57 7.66
N LEU A 56 -2.69 -17.61 8.42
CA LEU A 56 -3.71 -17.51 9.44
C LEU A 56 -3.10 -16.86 10.68
N ALA A 57 -3.52 -15.64 10.98
CA ALA A 57 -3.14 -14.91 12.17
C ALA A 57 -4.24 -14.99 13.22
N GLY A 58 -3.87 -14.76 14.47
CA GLY A 58 -4.86 -14.66 15.53
C GLY A 58 -4.32 -14.00 16.78
N TYR A 59 -5.23 -13.53 17.61
CA TYR A 59 -4.93 -13.03 18.94
C TYR A 59 -6.10 -13.32 19.87
N VAL A 60 -5.84 -13.28 21.18
CA VAL A 60 -6.90 -13.32 22.19
C VAL A 60 -7.22 -11.89 22.57
N ASP A 61 -8.46 -11.46 22.35
CA ASP A 61 -8.90 -10.14 22.78
C ASP A 61 -8.95 -10.11 24.30
N ARG A 62 -8.14 -9.24 24.91
CA ARG A 62 -8.02 -9.11 26.37
C ARG A 62 -9.33 -8.68 27.03
N LYS A 63 -10.22 -7.98 26.32
CA LYS A 63 -11.49 -7.50 26.89
C LYS A 63 -12.55 -8.57 26.94
N THR A 64 -12.62 -9.40 25.89
CA THR A 64 -13.69 -10.41 25.72
C THR A 64 -13.22 -11.82 26.08
N GLY A 65 -11.91 -12.07 26.10
CA GLY A 65 -11.33 -13.40 26.26
C GLY A 65 -11.47 -14.29 25.02
N CYS A 66 -12.09 -13.78 23.95
CA CYS A 66 -12.33 -14.55 22.73
C CYS A 66 -11.06 -14.63 21.88
N ALA A 67 -10.80 -15.82 21.34
CA ALA A 67 -9.81 -16.01 20.29
C ALA A 67 -10.36 -15.45 18.97
N ILE A 68 -9.67 -14.48 18.40
CA ILE A 68 -9.96 -13.92 17.08
C ILE A 68 -8.93 -14.49 16.11
N GLN A 69 -9.43 -15.08 15.02
CA GLN A 69 -8.62 -15.59 13.92
C GLN A 69 -9.02 -14.87 12.64
N TYR A 70 -8.03 -14.55 11.82
CA TYR A 70 -8.23 -13.90 10.54
C TYR A 70 -7.07 -14.21 9.60
N ILE A 71 -7.33 -14.16 8.30
CA ILE A 71 -6.29 -14.35 7.29
C ILE A 71 -5.71 -12.99 6.94
N ARG A 72 -4.38 -12.93 6.87
CA ARG A 72 -3.65 -11.74 6.43
C ARG A 72 -2.60 -12.10 5.39
N ALA A 73 -2.32 -11.14 4.51
CA ALA A 73 -1.16 -11.16 3.63
C ALA A 73 -0.12 -10.14 4.09
N THR A 74 1.14 -10.49 3.88
CA THR A 74 2.27 -9.56 3.92
C THR A 74 2.91 -9.53 2.54
N HIS A 75 2.84 -8.39 1.86
CA HIS A 75 3.50 -8.16 0.59
C HIS A 75 4.87 -7.52 0.83
N LEU A 76 5.88 -7.98 0.10
CA LEU A 76 7.20 -7.37 0.06
C LEU A 76 7.34 -6.53 -1.20
N LEU A 77 7.67 -5.26 -1.00
CA LEU A 77 8.01 -4.33 -2.08
C LEU A 77 9.44 -3.86 -1.95
N GLU A 78 10.05 -3.55 -3.09
CA GLU A 78 11.25 -2.70 -3.15
C GLU A 78 10.88 -1.34 -3.71
N ILE A 79 11.32 -0.29 -3.01
CA ILE A 79 11.02 1.09 -3.35
C ILE A 79 12.31 1.88 -3.49
N ALA A 80 12.31 2.85 -4.40
CA ALA A 80 13.31 3.91 -4.38
C ALA A 80 12.89 4.93 -3.32
N TRP A 81 13.74 5.15 -2.32
CA TRP A 81 13.51 6.12 -1.25
C TRP A 81 14.73 7.02 -1.11
N PHE A 82 14.62 8.24 -1.63
CA PHE A 82 15.76 9.13 -1.90
C PHE A 82 16.79 8.46 -2.82
N ASP A 83 18.00 8.22 -2.34
CA ASP A 83 19.18 7.73 -3.04
C ASP A 83 19.44 6.22 -2.82
N ARG A 84 18.48 5.52 -2.22
CA ARG A 84 18.62 4.10 -1.88
C ARG A 84 17.38 3.29 -2.23
N VAL A 85 17.61 2.00 -2.45
CA VAL A 85 16.54 1.00 -2.47
C VAL A 85 16.24 0.60 -1.03
N ASP A 86 14.99 0.74 -0.62
CA ASP A 86 14.48 0.29 0.68
C ASP A 86 13.39 -0.78 0.48
N ARG A 87 13.11 -1.56 1.53
CA ARG A 87 12.09 -2.62 1.49
C ARG A 87 10.89 -2.22 2.34
N VAL A 88 9.70 -2.50 1.83
CA VAL A 88 8.44 -2.24 2.52
C VAL A 88 7.69 -3.54 2.73
N LEU A 89 7.21 -3.76 3.96
CA LEU A 89 6.23 -4.80 4.25
C LEU A 89 4.84 -4.17 4.31
N LEU A 90 3.99 -4.57 3.38
CA LEU A 90 2.60 -4.17 3.32
C LEU A 90 1.72 -5.27 3.91
N THR A 91 1.00 -4.97 4.97
CA THR A 91 0.01 -5.90 5.53
C THR A 91 -1.37 -5.64 4.95
N GLN A 92 -2.03 -6.69 4.48
CA GLN A 92 -3.42 -6.68 4.01
C GLN A 92 -4.24 -7.63 4.88
N ALA A 93 -5.36 -7.15 5.42
CA ALA A 93 -6.34 -8.01 6.08
C ALA A 93 -7.39 -8.44 5.05
N PHE A 94 -7.74 -9.73 5.03
CA PHE A 94 -8.80 -10.22 4.17
C PHE A 94 -10.18 -10.08 4.82
N PRO A 95 -11.25 -9.92 4.02
CA PRO A 95 -12.61 -9.98 4.52
C PRO A 95 -12.91 -11.38 5.09
N GLU A 96 -13.82 -11.46 6.06
CA GLU A 96 -14.26 -12.70 6.73
C GLU A 96 -14.84 -13.76 5.77
N THR A 97 -15.16 -13.37 4.53
CA THR A 97 -15.62 -14.27 3.48
C THR A 97 -14.52 -15.20 2.98
N ILE A 98 -13.25 -14.81 3.07
CA ILE A 98 -12.11 -15.67 2.73
C ILE A 98 -11.73 -16.45 3.98
N LYS A 99 -11.83 -17.77 3.91
CA LYS A 99 -11.72 -18.65 5.08
C LYS A 99 -10.46 -19.50 5.10
N THR A 100 -9.75 -19.61 3.98
CA THR A 100 -8.53 -20.42 3.86
C THR A 100 -7.36 -19.61 3.29
N VAL A 101 -6.15 -20.03 3.65
CA VAL A 101 -4.89 -19.42 3.16
C VAL A 101 -4.77 -19.60 1.64
N GLU A 102 -5.24 -20.73 1.14
CA GLU A 102 -5.25 -21.09 -0.28
C GLU A 102 -6.19 -20.17 -1.07
N GLU A 103 -7.41 -19.93 -0.57
CA GLU A 103 -8.35 -18.97 -1.17
C GLU A 103 -7.75 -17.56 -1.22
N ALA A 104 -7.15 -17.10 -0.13
CA ALA A 104 -6.48 -15.81 -0.08
C ALA A 104 -5.31 -15.72 -1.09
N THR A 105 -4.50 -16.77 -1.17
CA THR A 105 -3.35 -16.81 -2.10
C THR A 105 -3.78 -16.76 -3.56
N ALA A 106 -4.91 -17.41 -3.89
CA ALA A 106 -5.47 -17.40 -5.25
C ALA A 106 -5.98 -16.01 -5.70
N THR A 107 -6.15 -15.06 -4.77
CA THR A 107 -6.56 -13.69 -5.12
C THR A 107 -5.42 -12.83 -5.70
N PHE A 108 -4.16 -13.25 -5.55
CA PHE A 108 -3.03 -12.45 -6.03
C PHE A 108 -2.80 -12.61 -7.52
N SER A 109 -2.98 -11.52 -8.25
CA SER A 109 -2.67 -11.40 -9.68
C SER A 109 -1.35 -10.67 -9.96
N TYR A 110 -0.59 -10.32 -8.92
CA TYR A 110 0.61 -9.47 -9.04
C TYR A 110 1.82 -10.25 -9.55
N GLN A 111 2.55 -9.63 -10.47
CA GLN A 111 3.74 -10.22 -11.08
C GLN A 111 5.00 -9.69 -10.40
N ARG A 112 5.88 -10.62 -9.99
CA ARG A 112 7.19 -10.27 -9.43
C ARG A 112 8.00 -9.49 -10.46
N GLY A 113 8.60 -8.38 -10.05
CA GLY A 113 9.39 -7.53 -10.96
C GLY A 113 8.63 -6.35 -11.56
N VAL A 114 7.31 -6.32 -11.42
CA VAL A 114 6.47 -5.24 -11.96
C VAL A 114 6.28 -4.15 -10.91
N LYS A 115 6.35 -2.88 -11.34
CA LYS A 115 6.06 -1.72 -10.51
C LYS A 115 4.55 -1.51 -10.41
N TYR A 116 4.06 -1.38 -9.19
CA TYR A 116 2.66 -1.09 -8.89
C TYR A 116 2.54 0.12 -7.96
N VAL A 117 1.35 0.73 -7.98
CA VAL A 117 0.89 1.73 -7.03
C VAL A 117 0.00 1.03 -6.00
N PHE A 118 0.38 1.12 -4.74
CA PHE A 118 -0.34 0.57 -3.61
C PHE A 118 -0.96 1.71 -2.79
N PHE A 119 -2.28 1.72 -2.70
CA PHE A 119 -2.99 2.66 -1.84
C PHE A 119 -2.99 2.14 -0.40
N ILE A 120 -2.58 2.99 0.55
CA ILE A 120 -2.37 2.58 1.93
C ILE A 120 -3.18 3.42 2.92
N GLU A 121 -3.55 2.81 4.04
CA GLU A 121 -4.21 3.49 5.16
C GLU A 121 -3.22 4.30 5.99
N TRP A 122 -2.05 3.71 6.26
CA TRP A 122 -0.98 4.31 7.04
C TRP A 122 0.34 3.60 6.76
N PHE A 123 1.44 4.28 7.10
CA PHE A 123 2.78 3.71 7.15
C PHE A 123 3.50 4.14 8.43
N LYS A 124 4.45 3.33 8.88
CA LYS A 124 5.36 3.65 9.99
C LYS A 124 6.71 3.01 9.76
N ARG A 125 7.77 3.62 10.29
CA ARG A 125 9.09 3.01 10.35
C ARG A 125 9.33 2.46 11.74
N GLU A 126 9.63 1.17 11.84
CA GLU A 126 9.89 0.50 13.10
C GLU A 126 11.18 -0.32 13.00
N ARG A 127 12.15 -0.05 13.88
CA ARG A 127 13.46 -0.73 13.92
C ARG A 127 14.16 -0.80 12.55
N GLY A 128 14.07 0.29 11.78
CA GLY A 128 14.68 0.38 10.44
C GLY A 128 13.81 -0.14 9.29
N GLN A 129 12.78 -0.95 9.56
CA GLN A 129 11.86 -1.52 8.58
C GLN A 129 10.67 -0.58 8.32
N LEU A 130 10.34 -0.33 7.05
CA LEU A 130 9.10 0.36 6.68
C LEU A 130 7.95 -0.64 6.67
N LEU A 131 6.90 -0.33 7.42
CA LEU A 131 5.67 -1.10 7.53
C LEU A 131 4.51 -0.23 7.07
N ALA A 132 3.59 -0.80 6.30
CA ALA A 132 2.39 -0.09 5.87
C ALA A 132 1.19 -1.04 5.81
N ARG A 133 -0.01 -0.46 5.88
CA ARG A 133 -1.26 -1.23 5.76
C ARG A 133 -1.96 -0.89 4.45
N LEU A 134 -2.23 -1.94 3.66
CA LEU A 134 -2.90 -1.81 2.38
C LEU A 134 -4.39 -1.52 2.57
N LEU A 135 -4.93 -0.62 1.75
CA LEU A 135 -6.37 -0.44 1.62
C LEU A 135 -7.01 -1.66 0.93
N PRO A 136 -8.32 -1.89 1.09
CA PRO A 136 -9.05 -2.97 0.40
C PRO A 136 -9.31 -2.65 -1.09
N SER A 137 -8.34 -2.02 -1.75
CA SER A 137 -8.28 -1.67 -3.18
C SER A 137 -7.18 -2.48 -3.85
N GLU A 138 -7.41 -2.92 -5.09
CA GLU A 138 -6.37 -3.63 -5.85
C GLU A 138 -5.24 -2.64 -6.24
N PRO A 139 -3.96 -3.02 -6.07
CA PRO A 139 -2.83 -2.29 -6.59
C PRO A 139 -2.89 -2.16 -8.12
N GLU A 140 -2.51 -1.00 -8.64
CA GLU A 140 -2.55 -0.72 -10.07
C GLU A 140 -1.14 -0.73 -10.66
N PRO A 141 -0.90 -1.44 -11.79
CA PRO A 141 0.38 -1.36 -12.47
C PRO A 141 0.62 0.07 -12.97
N ILE A 142 1.88 0.50 -12.99
CA ILE A 142 2.27 1.82 -13.51
C ILE A 142 3.32 1.66 -14.60
N GLU A 143 3.01 2.19 -15.78
CA GLU A 143 3.92 2.26 -16.92
C GLU A 143 4.55 3.66 -17.02
N GLY A 144 5.78 3.75 -17.53
CA GLY A 144 6.40 5.04 -17.86
C GLY A 144 7.01 5.82 -16.69
N LEU A 145 7.19 5.20 -15.52
CA LEU A 145 8.14 5.71 -14.52
C LEU A 145 9.54 5.18 -14.83
N GLU A 146 10.10 5.63 -15.95
CA GLU A 146 11.56 5.65 -16.06
C GLU A 146 12.08 6.50 -14.90
N GLU A 147 13.07 5.97 -14.17
CA GLU A 147 13.77 6.74 -13.17
C GLU A 147 14.26 8.01 -13.87
N GLY A 148 13.75 9.15 -13.44
CA GLY A 148 14.25 10.44 -13.91
C GLY A 148 15.72 10.51 -13.57
N GLY A 149 16.57 10.12 -14.51
CA GLY A 149 17.94 10.58 -14.56
C GLY A 149 17.82 12.09 -14.57
N CYS A 150 18.20 12.71 -13.47
CA CYS A 150 18.48 14.13 -13.47
C CYS A 150 19.47 14.35 -14.62
N PRO A 151 19.14 15.12 -15.67
CA PRO A 151 20.17 15.50 -16.62
C PRO A 151 21.23 16.24 -15.81
N PRO A 152 22.54 15.92 -15.94
CA PRO A 152 23.55 16.62 -15.19
C PRO A 152 23.44 18.12 -15.50
N GLU A 153 22.96 18.90 -14.52
CA GLU A 153 23.04 20.35 -14.57
C GLU A 153 24.52 20.71 -14.63
N GLY A 154 24.97 21.21 -15.78
CA GLY A 154 26.36 21.62 -15.92
C GLY A 154 26.93 21.48 -17.32
N ARG A 155 26.26 22.01 -18.36
CA ARG A 155 26.99 22.42 -19.55
C ARG A 155 27.35 23.89 -19.38
N ALA A 156 28.60 24.14 -18.98
CA ALA A 156 29.16 25.48 -19.03
C ALA A 156 29.05 26.03 -20.47
N PRO A 157 28.70 27.31 -20.67
CA PRO A 157 28.70 27.88 -22.01
C PRO A 157 30.13 27.84 -22.56
N ALA A 158 30.26 27.41 -23.82
CA ALA A 158 31.53 27.30 -24.53
C ALA A 158 32.17 28.70 -24.72
N PRO A 159 33.52 28.78 -24.82
CA PRO A 159 34.26 30.03 -24.97
C PRO A 159 33.91 30.81 -26.24
#